data_AF-A0A094HB34-F1
#
_entry.id   AF-A0A094HB34-F1
#
_cell.length_a   1.000
_cell.length_b   1.000
_cell.length_c   1.000
_cell.angle_alpha   90.00
_cell.angle_beta   90.00
_cell.angle_gamma   90.00
#
_symmetry.space_group_name_H-M   'P 1'
#
loop_
_entity.id
_entity.type
_entity.pdbx_description
1 polymer ?
#
loop_
_entity_poly.entity_id
_entity_poly.type
_entity_poly.pdbx_seq_one_letter_code
_entity_poly.pdbx_strand_id
1 'polypeptide(L)'
;MLYHADMHSCPPEQLAIQSEMGAHQGLAHLCLKQSHSLCKRNMNEFLFGYGLLLPPRNFEGHWSLEDKKAFTEIKSASPAYFNAYILSSIGDVDIEWVDSLSCHMEFDPYLNKLFLFRYPSFCLANIPSDDPEQSEKSTIYACATSRDSIGGQWATKADVSHMLQEIILSYRLLFGQNKASRQLFQTLTPFENIPENGKDTFLEQLCGRKQYQSNPNGPKQERETYDLSHDFSILRSRLLPLLRHLASKKPRTWKQLWEDKRDSASWLTFWAVIIIGGMGLILAMLQTVLQIVQVIQH
;
A
#
# COMPACT_ATOMS: atom_id res chain seq x y z
N MET A 1 -1.00 -16.38 -5.48
CA MET A 1 -2.20 -17.24 -5.29
C MET A 1 -3.09 -16.58 -4.24
N LEU A 2 -4.35 -17.00 -4.02
CA LEU A 2 -5.20 -16.34 -3.01
C LEU A 2 -4.59 -16.43 -1.61
N TYR A 3 -4.13 -17.62 -1.26
CA TYR A 3 -3.38 -17.95 -0.04
C TYR A 3 -2.33 -19.04 -0.38
N HIS A 4 -1.38 -19.27 0.51
CA HIS A 4 -0.47 -20.42 0.43
C HIS A 4 -0.84 -21.47 1.47
N ALA A 5 -1.03 -22.72 1.05
CA ALA A 5 -1.39 -23.81 1.96
C ALA A 5 -0.18 -24.31 2.75
N ASP A 6 -0.38 -24.60 4.04
CA ASP A 6 0.63 -25.24 4.88
C ASP A 6 0.29 -26.73 5.03
N MET A 7 1.05 -27.55 4.32
CA MET A 7 0.85 -29.01 4.25
C MET A 7 1.61 -29.78 5.35
N HIS A 8 2.40 -29.11 6.18
CA HIS A 8 3.35 -29.76 7.09
C HIS A 8 3.12 -29.44 8.57
N SER A 9 2.39 -28.37 8.88
CA SER A 9 2.23 -27.89 10.26
C SER A 9 0.99 -28.40 11.00
N CYS A 10 0.20 -29.30 10.40
CA CYS A 10 -1.07 -29.76 10.96
C CYS A 10 -1.29 -31.28 10.85
N PRO A 11 -2.01 -31.89 11.81
CA PRO A 11 -2.46 -33.26 11.70
C PRO A 11 -3.53 -33.41 10.60
N PRO A 12 -3.81 -34.63 10.10
CA PRO A 12 -4.73 -34.85 8.98
C PRO A 12 -6.16 -34.34 9.18
N GLU A 13 -6.60 -34.15 10.43
CA GLU A 13 -7.92 -33.61 10.74
C GLU A 13 -7.99 -32.08 10.63
N GLN A 14 -6.88 -31.41 10.32
CA GLN A 14 -6.78 -29.97 10.21
C GLN A 14 -6.17 -29.54 8.87
N LEU A 15 -6.60 -28.38 8.41
CA LEU A 15 -6.03 -27.68 7.28
C LEU A 15 -5.41 -26.38 7.77
N ALA A 16 -4.31 -25.97 7.15
CA ALA A 16 -3.63 -24.74 7.50
C ALA A 16 -3.22 -23.92 6.28
N ILE A 17 -3.10 -22.62 6.50
CA ILE A 17 -2.48 -21.67 5.58
C ILE A 17 -1.17 -21.17 6.19
N GLN A 18 -0.19 -20.88 5.34
CA GLN A 18 1.10 -20.40 5.79
C GLN A 18 0.98 -18.99 6.38
N SER A 19 1.68 -18.74 7.49
CA SER A 19 1.85 -17.37 8.00
C SER A 19 2.92 -16.63 7.23
N GLU A 20 2.52 -15.82 6.25
CA GLU A 20 3.45 -14.96 5.50
C GLU A 20 3.69 -13.60 6.18
N MET A 21 2.90 -13.25 7.20
CA MET A 21 3.03 -11.99 7.94
C MET A 21 3.64 -12.18 9.34
N GLY A 22 4.28 -13.33 9.58
CA GLY A 22 4.90 -13.66 10.86
C GLY A 22 3.90 -13.69 12.01
N ALA A 23 4.09 -12.81 13.01
CA ALA A 23 3.20 -12.66 14.16
C ALA A 23 2.03 -11.69 13.90
N HIS A 24 2.07 -10.93 12.80
CA HIS A 24 1.02 -9.98 12.48
C HIS A 24 -0.23 -10.72 11.98
N GLN A 25 -1.35 -10.47 12.64
CA GLN A 25 -2.67 -10.97 12.25
C GLN A 25 -3.50 -9.80 11.72
N GLY A 26 -3.39 -9.57 10.42
CA GLY A 26 -4.21 -8.59 9.70
C GLY A 26 -5.63 -9.09 9.44
N LEU A 27 -6.43 -8.29 8.74
CA LEU A 27 -7.82 -8.67 8.40
C LEU A 27 -7.87 -9.89 7.48
N ALA A 28 -6.84 -10.08 6.65
CA ALA A 28 -6.70 -11.24 5.77
C ALA A 28 -6.70 -12.58 6.52
N HIS A 29 -5.92 -12.70 7.61
CA HIS A 29 -5.60 -13.97 8.28
C HIS A 29 -5.95 -13.89 9.78
N LEU A 30 -7.22 -14.07 10.10
CA LEU A 30 -7.72 -14.12 11.49
C LEU A 30 -7.44 -15.49 12.13
N CYS A 31 -7.45 -16.56 11.34
CA CYS A 31 -7.09 -17.89 11.79
C CYS A 31 -6.25 -18.58 10.72
N LEU A 32 -5.16 -19.24 11.12
CA LEU A 32 -4.29 -19.97 10.19
C LEU A 32 -4.66 -21.44 10.05
N LYS A 33 -5.56 -21.95 10.91
CA LYS A 33 -5.90 -23.37 11.00
C LYS A 33 -7.40 -23.57 11.06
N GLN A 34 -7.90 -24.59 10.38
CA GLN A 34 -9.32 -24.95 10.40
C GLN A 34 -9.47 -26.48 10.46
N SER A 35 -10.59 -26.94 11.00
CA SER A 35 -10.94 -28.37 10.98
C SER A 35 -11.27 -28.80 9.55
N HIS A 36 -10.75 -29.95 9.13
CA HIS A 36 -11.06 -30.58 7.85
C HIS A 36 -12.57 -30.84 7.68
N SER A 37 -13.32 -31.01 8.78
CA SER A 37 -14.78 -31.16 8.73
C SER A 37 -15.51 -29.97 8.10
N LEU A 38 -14.89 -28.79 8.07
CA LEU A 38 -15.44 -27.57 7.49
C LEU A 38 -15.40 -27.54 5.96
N CYS A 39 -14.67 -28.45 5.31
CA CYS A 39 -14.65 -28.58 3.84
C CYS A 39 -16.01 -28.95 3.23
N LYS A 40 -16.98 -29.37 4.07
CA LYS A 40 -18.36 -29.62 3.65
C LYS A 40 -19.15 -28.33 3.39
N ARG A 41 -18.65 -27.17 3.84
CA ARG A 41 -19.27 -25.88 3.61
C ARG A 41 -19.02 -25.38 2.19
N ASN A 42 -19.77 -24.36 1.79
CA ASN A 42 -19.49 -23.66 0.54
C ASN A 42 -18.07 -23.07 0.57
N MET A 43 -17.42 -22.97 -0.60
CA MET A 43 -16.02 -22.53 -0.70
C MET A 43 -15.76 -21.18 -0.01
N ASN A 44 -16.63 -20.19 -0.25
CA ASN A 44 -16.58 -18.87 0.39
C ASN A 44 -16.67 -18.95 1.92
N GLU A 45 -17.58 -19.77 2.48
CA GLU A 45 -17.73 -19.95 3.93
C GLU A 45 -16.52 -20.67 4.55
N PHE A 46 -15.96 -21.65 3.85
CA PHE A 46 -14.74 -22.32 4.26
C PHE A 46 -13.56 -21.34 4.27
N LEU A 47 -13.39 -20.55 3.21
CA LEU A 47 -12.31 -19.56 3.11
C LEU A 47 -12.45 -18.45 4.15
N PHE A 48 -13.68 -17.99 4.44
CA PHE A 48 -13.96 -17.01 5.47
C PHE A 48 -13.50 -17.45 6.87
N GLY A 49 -13.46 -18.76 7.13
CA GLY A 49 -12.94 -19.30 8.39
C GLY A 49 -11.46 -19.02 8.64
N TYR A 50 -10.67 -18.68 7.61
CA TYR A 50 -9.28 -18.24 7.76
C TYR A 50 -9.19 -16.72 8.00
N GLY A 51 -10.23 -15.95 7.67
CA GLY A 51 -10.25 -14.50 7.72
C GLY A 51 -10.81 -13.90 6.44
N LEU A 52 -10.59 -12.60 6.24
CA LEU A 52 -11.14 -11.85 5.11
C LEU A 52 -10.19 -11.87 3.92
N LEU A 53 -9.96 -13.06 3.35
CA LEU A 53 -9.07 -13.24 2.18
C LEU A 53 -9.55 -12.46 0.96
N LEU A 54 -10.87 -12.37 0.76
CA LEU A 54 -11.53 -11.61 -0.29
C LEU A 54 -12.53 -10.62 0.32
N PRO A 55 -12.09 -9.40 0.66
CA PRO A 55 -12.94 -8.38 1.25
C PRO A 55 -14.00 -7.84 0.27
N PRO A 56 -15.23 -7.53 0.74
CA PRO A 56 -16.20 -6.77 -0.04
C PRO A 56 -15.81 -5.28 -0.11
N ARG A 57 -16.45 -4.53 -1.01
CA ARG A 57 -16.21 -3.09 -1.15
C ARG A 57 -16.58 -2.32 0.11
N ASN A 58 -15.76 -1.33 0.42
CA ASN A 58 -15.91 -0.42 1.55
C ASN A 58 -16.20 -1.18 2.85
N PHE A 59 -15.53 -2.33 3.04
CA PHE A 59 -15.67 -3.12 4.24
C PHE A 59 -15.21 -2.31 5.46
N GLU A 60 -16.12 -2.10 6.42
CA GLU A 60 -15.88 -1.27 7.60
C GLU A 60 -15.34 -2.03 8.83
N GLY A 61 -15.18 -3.35 8.75
CA GLY A 61 -14.57 -4.17 9.80
C GLY A 61 -15.03 -3.90 11.24
N HIS A 62 -14.22 -4.38 12.19
CA HIS A 62 -14.33 -3.97 13.60
C HIS A 62 -13.37 -2.82 13.84
N TRP A 63 -13.75 -1.64 13.36
CA TRP A 63 -12.97 -0.41 13.50
C TRP A 63 -13.18 0.25 14.86
N SER A 64 -12.10 0.75 15.45
CA SER A 64 -12.16 1.68 16.58
C SER A 64 -12.88 2.99 16.19
N LEU A 65 -13.23 3.82 17.18
CA LEU A 65 -13.86 5.11 16.89
C LEU A 65 -12.94 6.02 16.06
N GLU A 66 -11.63 5.96 16.33
CA GLU A 66 -10.61 6.67 15.56
C GLU A 66 -10.52 6.15 14.11
N ASP A 67 -10.68 4.83 13.94
CA ASP A 67 -10.73 4.17 12.65
C ASP A 67 -11.90 4.66 11.79
N LYS A 68 -13.08 4.73 12.39
CA LYS A 68 -14.28 5.28 11.72
C LYS A 68 -14.15 6.76 11.40
N LYS A 69 -13.57 7.54 12.32
CA LYS A 69 -13.37 8.97 12.14
C LYS A 69 -12.47 9.24 10.94
N ALA A 70 -11.27 8.67 10.91
CA ALA A 70 -10.41 8.95 9.76
C ALA A 70 -10.79 8.22 8.47
N PHE A 71 -11.60 7.15 8.53
CA PHE A 71 -12.24 6.63 7.31
C PHE A 71 -13.14 7.71 6.69
N THR A 72 -13.83 8.50 7.51
CA THR A 72 -14.67 9.62 7.06
C THR A 72 -13.83 10.84 6.60
N GLU A 73 -12.74 11.14 7.30
CA GLU A 73 -11.91 12.35 7.04
C GLU A 73 -10.94 12.17 5.87
N ILE A 74 -10.29 11.01 5.77
CA ILE A 74 -9.29 10.73 4.74
C ILE A 74 -10.02 10.19 3.50
N LYS A 75 -10.22 11.07 2.52
CA LYS A 75 -10.97 10.77 1.30
C LYS A 75 -10.08 10.49 0.09
N SER A 76 -8.83 10.95 0.11
CA SER A 76 -7.96 10.85 -1.05
C SER A 76 -6.51 10.54 -0.67
N ALA A 77 -5.78 10.01 -1.65
CA ALA A 77 -4.35 9.80 -1.58
C ALA A 77 -3.69 10.32 -2.87
N SER A 78 -2.58 11.03 -2.73
CA SER A 78 -1.80 11.53 -3.88
C SER A 78 -0.41 10.89 -3.89
N PRO A 79 0.06 10.39 -5.05
CA PRO A 79 1.44 9.88 -5.20
C PRO A 79 2.53 10.90 -4.85
N ALA A 80 2.20 12.20 -4.85
CA ALA A 80 3.13 13.24 -4.43
C ALA A 80 3.47 13.17 -2.94
N TYR A 81 2.50 12.76 -2.10
CA TYR A 81 2.58 12.83 -0.64
C TYR A 81 2.44 11.47 0.04
N PHE A 82 2.01 10.45 -0.70
CA PHE A 82 1.88 9.08 -0.25
C PHE A 82 2.45 8.15 -1.32
N ASN A 83 3.67 7.65 -1.07
CA ASN A 83 4.40 6.76 -1.97
C ASN A 83 5.43 5.95 -1.16
N ALA A 84 5.98 4.89 -1.76
CA ALA A 84 6.92 3.98 -1.11
C ALA A 84 8.18 4.69 -0.56
N TYR A 85 8.72 5.67 -1.28
CA TYR A 85 9.88 6.43 -0.79
C TYR A 85 9.55 7.23 0.47
N ILE A 86 8.41 7.92 0.51
CA ILE A 86 7.96 8.66 1.70
C ILE A 86 7.64 7.70 2.85
N LEU A 87 7.00 6.57 2.56
CA LEU A 87 6.72 5.53 3.56
C LEU A 87 8.01 4.99 4.19
N SER A 88 9.02 4.66 3.38
CA SER A 88 10.30 4.16 3.88
C SER A 88 11.12 5.25 4.57
N SER A 89 11.26 6.44 3.96
CA SER A 89 12.13 7.49 4.48
C SER A 89 11.56 8.28 5.65
N ILE A 90 10.26 8.60 5.64
CA ILE A 90 9.60 9.41 6.69
C ILE A 90 8.77 8.51 7.62
N GLY A 91 8.06 7.55 7.02
CA GLY A 91 7.21 6.61 7.76
C GLY A 91 7.99 5.53 8.53
N ASP A 92 9.28 5.35 8.23
CA ASP A 92 10.09 4.25 8.77
C ASP A 92 9.45 2.88 8.48
N VAL A 93 8.83 2.76 7.29
CA VAL A 93 8.09 1.57 6.86
C VAL A 93 8.96 0.69 5.97
N ASP A 94 9.16 -0.55 6.41
CA ASP A 94 9.82 -1.60 5.64
C ASP A 94 8.82 -2.31 4.74
N ILE A 95 9.23 -2.61 3.51
CA ILE A 95 8.41 -3.32 2.53
C ILE A 95 8.80 -4.80 2.55
N GLU A 96 7.83 -5.65 2.85
CA GLU A 96 7.98 -7.10 2.85
C GLU A 96 7.17 -7.70 1.70
N TRP A 97 7.86 -8.40 0.79
CA TRP A 97 7.20 -9.04 -0.34
C TRP A 97 6.58 -10.36 0.09
N VAL A 98 5.36 -10.65 -0.35
CA VAL A 98 4.58 -11.86 -0.01
C VAL A 98 4.01 -12.54 -1.26
N ASP A 99 3.68 -13.82 -1.15
CA ASP A 99 3.16 -14.69 -2.21
C ASP A 99 1.63 -14.86 -2.18
N SER A 100 1.02 -14.54 -1.03
CA SER A 100 -0.43 -14.50 -0.86
C SER A 100 -1.03 -13.16 -1.29
N LEU A 101 -1.99 -13.23 -2.21
CA LEU A 101 -2.78 -12.09 -2.68
C LEU A 101 -3.56 -11.45 -1.53
N SER A 102 -4.08 -12.27 -0.62
CA SER A 102 -4.85 -11.81 0.55
C SER A 102 -4.04 -10.87 1.44
N CYS A 103 -2.72 -11.00 1.51
CA CYS A 103 -1.84 -10.18 2.35
C CYS A 103 -1.47 -8.81 1.74
N HIS A 104 -1.84 -8.56 0.47
CA HIS A 104 -1.44 -7.32 -0.20
C HIS A 104 -1.97 -6.08 0.53
N MET A 105 -1.06 -5.16 0.87
CA MET A 105 -1.27 -3.93 1.62
C MET A 105 -1.65 -4.09 3.10
N GLU A 106 -1.55 -5.29 3.68
CA GLU A 106 -1.59 -5.40 5.14
C GLU A 106 -0.40 -4.62 5.73
N PHE A 107 -0.65 -3.93 6.84
CA PHE A 107 0.35 -3.09 7.51
C PHE A 107 0.43 -3.45 8.98
N ASP A 108 1.63 -3.80 9.43
CA ASP A 108 1.95 -3.99 10.84
C ASP A 108 2.47 -2.68 11.44
N PRO A 109 1.68 -1.95 12.25
CA PRO A 109 2.12 -0.71 12.88
C PRO A 109 3.15 -0.93 13.99
N TYR A 110 3.31 -2.15 14.52
CA TYR A 110 4.29 -2.44 15.57
C TYR A 110 5.69 -2.63 15.00
N LEU A 111 5.79 -3.36 13.89
CA LEU A 111 7.04 -3.60 13.17
C LEU A 111 7.30 -2.58 12.05
N ASN A 112 6.35 -1.67 11.79
CA ASN A 112 6.31 -0.80 10.62
C ASN A 112 6.51 -1.56 9.30
N LYS A 113 5.87 -2.72 9.13
CA LYS A 113 6.02 -3.55 7.93
C LYS A 113 4.80 -3.47 7.04
N LEU A 114 5.02 -3.18 5.75
CA LEU A 114 4.01 -3.20 4.71
C LEU A 114 4.19 -4.44 3.83
N PHE A 115 3.18 -5.30 3.80
CA PHE A 115 3.22 -6.55 3.03
C PHE A 115 2.68 -6.32 1.60
N LEU A 116 3.46 -6.65 0.57
CA LEU A 116 3.09 -6.46 -0.83
C LEU A 116 3.19 -7.75 -1.65
N PHE A 117 2.09 -8.13 -2.29
CA PHE A 117 2.00 -9.32 -3.13
C PHE A 117 2.86 -9.26 -4.41
N ARG A 118 3.93 -10.06 -4.50
CA ARG A 118 4.95 -9.91 -5.55
C ARG A 118 4.57 -10.37 -6.97
N TYR A 119 3.37 -10.89 -7.23
CA TYR A 119 2.99 -11.41 -8.55
C TYR A 119 1.80 -10.68 -9.22
N PRO A 120 1.90 -9.38 -9.57
CA PRO A 120 0.80 -8.63 -10.17
C PRO A 120 0.36 -9.15 -11.56
N SER A 121 1.17 -9.93 -12.27
CA SER A 121 0.74 -10.58 -13.53
C SER A 121 -0.42 -11.53 -13.31
N PHE A 122 -0.50 -12.16 -12.13
CA PHE A 122 -1.65 -12.93 -11.71
C PHE A 122 -2.91 -12.05 -11.70
N CYS A 123 -2.82 -10.81 -11.21
CA CYS A 123 -3.98 -9.91 -11.23
C CYS A 123 -4.39 -9.59 -12.67
N LEU A 124 -3.43 -9.23 -13.51
CA LEU A 124 -3.68 -8.88 -14.91
C LEU A 124 -4.32 -10.04 -15.69
N ALA A 125 -3.81 -11.26 -15.52
CA ALA A 125 -4.29 -12.44 -16.23
C ALA A 125 -5.70 -12.88 -15.81
N ASN A 126 -6.15 -12.46 -14.64
CA ASN A 126 -7.45 -12.85 -14.08
C ASN A 126 -8.49 -11.71 -14.14
N ILE A 127 -8.13 -10.51 -14.60
CA ILE A 127 -9.13 -9.46 -14.87
C ILE A 127 -9.91 -9.87 -16.14
N PRO A 128 -11.25 -9.81 -16.14
CA PRO A 128 -12.03 -10.24 -17.29
C PRO A 128 -11.76 -9.33 -18.48
N SER A 129 -11.46 -9.93 -19.63
CA SER A 129 -11.46 -9.24 -20.92
C SER A 129 -12.91 -8.96 -21.36
N ASP A 130 -13.10 -8.03 -22.29
CA ASP A 130 -14.40 -7.79 -22.94
C ASP A 130 -14.94 -9.01 -23.71
N ASP A 131 -14.08 -10.02 -23.91
CA ASP A 131 -14.44 -11.30 -24.52
C ASP A 131 -15.21 -12.19 -23.52
N PRO A 132 -16.52 -12.44 -23.75
CA PRO A 132 -17.36 -13.22 -22.84
C PRO A 132 -16.86 -14.65 -22.61
N GLU A 133 -16.15 -15.25 -23.58
CA GLU A 133 -15.69 -16.65 -23.48
C GLU A 133 -14.43 -16.84 -22.61
N GLN A 134 -13.67 -15.76 -22.34
CA GLN A 134 -12.47 -15.80 -21.49
C GLN A 134 -12.76 -15.40 -20.04
N SER A 135 -13.82 -14.61 -19.81
CA SER A 135 -14.25 -14.13 -18.50
C SER A 135 -14.57 -15.26 -17.50
N GLU A 136 -15.00 -16.42 -17.98
CA GLU A 136 -15.47 -17.53 -17.12
C GLU A 136 -14.38 -18.49 -16.60
N LYS A 137 -13.11 -18.35 -17.01
CA LYS A 137 -12.11 -19.42 -16.79
C LYS A 137 -11.22 -19.27 -15.56
N SER A 138 -11.22 -18.12 -14.89
CA SER A 138 -10.32 -17.92 -13.75
C SER A 138 -10.87 -18.53 -12.45
N THR A 139 -10.06 -19.38 -11.82
CA THR A 139 -10.38 -20.09 -10.57
C THR A 139 -10.60 -19.15 -9.38
N ILE A 140 -10.08 -17.92 -9.40
CA ILE A 140 -10.29 -16.97 -8.30
C ILE A 140 -11.76 -16.55 -8.19
N TYR A 141 -12.50 -16.51 -9.30
CA TYR A 141 -13.93 -16.20 -9.28
C TYR A 141 -14.79 -17.32 -8.69
N ALA A 142 -14.27 -18.55 -8.61
CA ALA A 142 -14.93 -19.64 -7.90
C ALA A 142 -14.89 -19.45 -6.37
N CYS A 143 -13.99 -18.60 -5.88
CA CYS A 143 -13.92 -18.21 -4.46
C CYS A 143 -14.89 -17.07 -4.11
N ALA A 144 -15.52 -16.43 -5.11
CA ALA A 144 -16.45 -15.34 -4.90
C ALA A 144 -17.84 -15.85 -4.49
N THR A 145 -18.61 -14.99 -3.83
CA THR A 145 -20.00 -15.29 -3.48
C THR A 145 -21.00 -14.78 -4.53
N SER A 146 -22.19 -15.36 -4.55
CA SER A 146 -23.33 -14.76 -5.27
C SER A 146 -23.88 -13.58 -4.47
N ARG A 147 -24.50 -12.62 -5.17
CA ARG A 147 -25.05 -11.38 -4.58
C ARG A 147 -26.08 -11.64 -3.47
N ASP A 148 -26.68 -12.82 -3.45
CA ASP A 148 -27.74 -13.22 -2.52
C ASP A 148 -27.25 -13.94 -1.25
N SER A 149 -25.93 -14.07 -1.04
CA SER A 149 -25.41 -14.72 0.15
C SER A 149 -25.65 -13.88 1.42
N ILE A 150 -26.29 -14.53 2.39
CA ILE A 150 -26.69 -13.97 3.68
C ILE A 150 -25.44 -13.48 4.43
N GLY A 151 -25.24 -12.17 4.49
CA GLY A 151 -24.23 -11.55 5.36
C GLY A 151 -23.46 -10.39 4.72
N GLY A 152 -23.37 -10.29 3.39
CA GLY A 152 -22.67 -9.17 2.72
C GLY A 152 -21.18 -9.01 3.11
N GLN A 153 -20.60 -10.02 3.77
CA GLN A 153 -19.27 -9.99 4.37
C GLN A 153 -18.17 -10.58 3.48
N TRP A 154 -18.52 -11.03 2.27
CA TRP A 154 -17.60 -11.67 1.33
C TRP A 154 -17.70 -11.05 -0.07
N ALA A 155 -16.60 -11.08 -0.82
CA ALA A 155 -16.52 -10.51 -2.16
C ALA A 155 -17.42 -11.22 -3.19
N THR A 156 -18.16 -10.43 -3.97
CA THR A 156 -18.79 -10.89 -5.22
C THR A 156 -17.76 -11.00 -6.35
N LYS A 157 -18.12 -11.59 -7.49
CA LYS A 157 -17.23 -11.63 -8.67
C LYS A 157 -16.77 -10.24 -9.10
N ALA A 158 -17.67 -9.25 -9.05
CA ALA A 158 -17.35 -7.87 -9.35
C ALA A 158 -16.36 -7.28 -8.32
N ASP A 159 -16.46 -7.66 -7.05
CA ASP A 159 -15.52 -7.19 -6.02
C ASP A 159 -14.13 -7.80 -6.21
N VAL A 160 -14.06 -9.08 -6.62
CA VAL A 160 -12.80 -9.73 -6.99
C VAL A 160 -12.13 -9.01 -8.16
N SER A 161 -12.85 -8.70 -9.25
CA SER A 161 -12.26 -7.96 -10.37
C SER A 161 -11.74 -6.58 -9.94
N HIS A 162 -12.50 -5.88 -9.08
CA HIS A 162 -12.07 -4.60 -8.54
C HIS A 162 -10.83 -4.74 -7.64
N MET A 163 -10.76 -5.75 -6.78
CA MET A 163 -9.58 -6.02 -5.95
C MET A 163 -8.34 -6.22 -6.83
N LEU A 164 -8.43 -7.04 -7.89
CA LEU A 164 -7.31 -7.27 -8.81
C LEU A 164 -6.85 -5.98 -9.50
N GLN A 165 -7.78 -5.12 -9.92
CA GLN A 165 -7.47 -3.81 -10.51
C GLN A 165 -6.82 -2.87 -9.48
N GLU A 166 -7.35 -2.83 -8.26
CA GLU A 166 -6.83 -2.00 -7.17
C GLU A 166 -5.42 -2.41 -6.75
N ILE A 167 -5.10 -3.70 -6.77
CA ILE A 167 -3.74 -4.22 -6.51
C ILE A 167 -2.76 -3.75 -7.58
N ILE A 168 -3.16 -3.75 -8.85
CA ILE A 168 -2.29 -3.22 -9.91
C ILE A 168 -2.12 -1.70 -9.75
N LEU A 169 -3.21 -0.99 -9.42
CA LEU A 169 -3.20 0.46 -9.23
C LEU A 169 -2.36 0.88 -8.02
N SER A 170 -2.34 0.10 -6.95
CA SER A 170 -1.56 0.38 -5.74
C SER A 170 -0.06 0.43 -6.05
N TYR A 171 0.45 -0.42 -6.95
CA TYR A 171 1.85 -0.36 -7.40
C TYR A 171 2.18 0.94 -8.13
N ARG A 172 1.23 1.47 -8.93
CA ARG A 172 1.40 2.76 -9.59
C ARG A 172 1.40 3.91 -8.58
N LEU A 173 0.48 3.89 -7.61
CA LEU A 173 0.40 4.84 -6.50
C LEU A 173 1.69 4.84 -5.65
N LEU A 174 2.15 3.67 -5.23
CA LEU A 174 3.29 3.54 -4.33
C LEU A 174 4.63 3.77 -5.04
N PHE A 175 4.81 3.26 -6.25
CA PHE A 175 6.09 3.25 -6.94
C PHE A 175 6.06 4.02 -8.26
N GLY A 176 5.21 3.59 -9.19
CA GLY A 176 5.28 4.00 -10.59
C GLY A 176 5.27 5.51 -10.83
N GLN A 177 4.43 6.24 -10.09
CA GLN A 177 4.19 7.67 -10.30
C GLN A 177 5.23 8.58 -9.64
N ASN A 178 6.09 8.08 -8.75
CA ASN A 178 7.10 8.89 -8.06
C ASN A 178 8.54 8.46 -8.40
N LYS A 179 9.38 9.39 -8.86
CA LYS A 179 10.77 9.08 -9.28
C LYS A 179 11.61 8.45 -8.17
N ALA A 180 11.53 8.96 -6.94
CA ALA A 180 12.30 8.44 -5.82
C ALA A 180 11.83 7.04 -5.43
N SER A 181 10.51 6.77 -5.46
CA SER A 181 9.99 5.42 -5.24
C SER A 181 10.45 4.42 -6.30
N ARG A 182 10.54 4.83 -7.57
CA ARG A 182 11.09 3.95 -8.62
C ARG A 182 12.56 3.60 -8.38
N GLN A 183 13.35 4.56 -7.89
CA GLN A 183 14.74 4.31 -7.51
C GLN A 183 14.83 3.39 -6.28
N LEU A 184 13.97 3.60 -5.29
CA LEU A 184 13.86 2.72 -4.13
C LEU A 184 13.53 1.29 -4.55
N PHE A 185 12.55 1.10 -5.45
CA PHE A 185 12.14 -0.22 -5.92
C PHE A 185 13.30 -1.05 -6.48
N GLN A 186 14.25 -0.41 -7.18
CA GLN A 186 15.44 -1.09 -7.73
C GLN A 186 16.34 -1.72 -6.65
N THR A 187 16.19 -1.31 -5.38
CA THR A 187 16.95 -1.84 -4.24
C THR A 187 16.20 -2.93 -3.46
N LEU A 188 14.88 -3.07 -3.63
CA LEU A 188 14.03 -3.91 -2.78
C LEU A 188 14.02 -5.41 -3.13
N THR A 189 14.76 -5.82 -4.16
CA THR A 189 14.99 -7.22 -4.57
C THR A 189 13.79 -8.18 -4.32
N PRO A 190 12.60 -7.94 -4.92
CA PRO A 190 11.36 -8.69 -4.64
C PRO A 190 11.41 -10.20 -4.88
N PHE A 191 12.45 -10.68 -5.58
CA PHE A 191 12.62 -12.06 -6.02
C PHE A 191 14.00 -12.63 -5.67
N GLU A 192 14.65 -12.15 -4.61
CA GLU A 192 16.03 -12.52 -4.25
C GLU A 192 16.29 -14.05 -4.25
N ASN A 193 15.32 -14.84 -3.76
CA ASN A 193 15.41 -16.29 -3.64
C ASN A 193 14.57 -17.06 -4.69
N ILE A 194 14.10 -16.39 -5.74
CA ILE A 194 13.23 -16.98 -6.75
C ILE A 194 14.00 -17.17 -8.06
N PRO A 195 13.97 -18.37 -8.67
CA PRO A 195 14.58 -18.61 -9.98
C PRO A 195 14.02 -17.68 -11.06
N GLU A 196 14.81 -17.37 -12.09
CA GLU A 196 14.43 -16.42 -13.16
C GLU A 196 13.07 -16.70 -13.81
N ASN A 197 12.72 -17.98 -14.01
CA ASN A 197 11.43 -18.38 -14.60
C ASN A 197 10.23 -18.11 -13.68
N GLY A 198 10.45 -17.96 -12.37
CA GLY A 198 9.42 -17.63 -11.39
C GLY A 198 9.27 -16.13 -11.16
N LYS A 199 10.10 -15.28 -11.78
CA LYS A 199 10.05 -13.83 -11.58
C LYS A 199 8.92 -13.19 -12.36
N ASP A 200 8.15 -12.36 -11.69
CA ASP A 200 7.11 -11.58 -12.34
C ASP A 200 7.68 -10.30 -12.95
N THR A 201 7.97 -10.34 -14.25
CA THR A 201 8.48 -9.17 -14.99
C THR A 201 7.45 -8.03 -15.06
N PHE A 202 6.16 -8.29 -14.86
CA PHE A 202 5.13 -7.25 -14.84
C PHE A 202 5.26 -6.35 -13.62
N LEU A 203 5.75 -6.87 -12.48
CA LEU A 203 6.00 -6.05 -11.29
C LEU A 203 7.02 -4.93 -11.58
N GLU A 204 8.10 -5.26 -12.29
CA GLU A 204 9.12 -4.30 -12.70
C GLU A 204 8.55 -3.24 -13.67
N GLN A 205 7.64 -3.64 -14.56
CA GLN A 205 6.97 -2.68 -15.44
C GLN A 205 6.08 -1.70 -14.66
N LEU A 206 5.32 -2.20 -13.67
CA LEU A 206 4.46 -1.37 -12.83
C LEU A 206 5.24 -0.46 -11.88
N CYS A 207 6.35 -0.92 -11.33
CA CYS A 207 7.07 -0.18 -10.30
C CYS A 207 8.24 0.65 -10.85
N GLY A 208 8.91 0.18 -11.91
CA GLY A 208 10.14 0.77 -12.45
C GLY A 208 9.94 1.78 -13.57
N ARG A 209 8.79 1.81 -14.24
CA ARG A 209 8.55 2.70 -15.40
C ARG A 209 7.72 3.93 -15.04
N LYS A 210 8.08 5.08 -15.60
CA LYS A 210 7.35 6.35 -15.39
C LYS A 210 5.94 6.29 -15.98
N GLN A 211 5.81 5.80 -17.20
CA GLN A 211 4.54 5.66 -17.89
C GLN A 211 4.22 4.18 -18.05
N TYR A 212 2.98 3.83 -17.75
CA TYR A 212 2.40 2.55 -18.08
C TYR A 212 1.32 2.81 -19.13
N GLN A 213 1.43 2.17 -20.30
CA GLN A 213 0.35 2.22 -21.28
C GLN A 213 -0.75 1.28 -20.77
N SER A 214 -1.75 1.85 -20.11
CA SER A 214 -2.97 1.12 -19.82
C SER A 214 -3.55 0.65 -21.16
N ASN A 215 -3.65 -0.66 -21.34
CA ASN A 215 -4.60 -1.24 -22.30
C ASN A 215 -5.97 -0.55 -22.06
N PRO A 216 -6.83 -0.29 -23.06
CA PRO A 216 -8.21 0.15 -22.83
C PRO A 216 -8.96 -0.63 -21.74
N ASN A 217 -8.58 -1.89 -21.50
CA ASN A 217 -9.13 -2.77 -20.45
C ASN A 217 -8.18 -2.93 -19.23
N GLY A 218 -7.13 -2.11 -19.14
CA GLY A 218 -6.14 -2.11 -18.08
C GLY A 218 -6.61 -1.40 -16.79
N PRO A 219 -5.78 -1.38 -15.74
CA PRO A 219 -6.09 -0.66 -14.51
C PRO A 219 -6.47 0.80 -14.78
N LYS A 220 -7.41 1.33 -13.98
CA LYS A 220 -7.93 2.71 -14.04
C LYS A 220 -6.78 3.70 -14.28
N GLN A 221 -7.04 4.68 -15.15
CA GLN A 221 -6.09 5.73 -15.54
C GLN A 221 -5.38 6.32 -14.32
N GLU A 222 -4.06 6.46 -14.41
CA GLU A 222 -3.26 7.10 -13.37
C GLU A 222 -3.79 8.50 -13.05
N ARG A 223 -3.98 8.79 -11.77
CA ARG A 223 -4.48 10.09 -11.30
C ARG A 223 -3.40 10.81 -10.49
N GLU A 224 -3.44 12.14 -10.52
CA GLU A 224 -2.64 12.95 -9.60
C GLU A 224 -3.11 12.82 -8.16
N THR A 225 -4.40 12.56 -7.98
CA THR A 225 -5.05 12.29 -6.69
C THR A 225 -6.10 11.21 -6.90
N TYR A 226 -6.05 10.16 -6.09
CA TYR A 226 -7.01 9.06 -6.08
C TYR A 226 -8.07 9.29 -5.02
N ASP A 227 -9.33 9.05 -5.37
CA ASP A 227 -10.43 8.99 -4.41
C ASP A 227 -10.45 7.59 -3.79
N LEU A 228 -10.21 7.49 -2.48
CA LEU A 228 -10.13 6.20 -1.81
C LEU A 228 -11.43 5.41 -1.88
N SER A 229 -12.58 6.08 -1.91
CA SER A 229 -13.88 5.40 -1.94
C SER A 229 -14.22 4.81 -3.31
N HIS A 230 -13.65 5.38 -4.37
CA HIS A 230 -13.94 5.00 -5.75
C HIS A 230 -12.79 4.24 -6.42
N ASP A 231 -11.56 4.71 -6.26
CA ASP A 231 -10.36 4.14 -6.87
C ASP A 231 -9.76 3.01 -6.04
N PHE A 232 -9.99 2.99 -4.72
CA PHE A 232 -9.51 1.95 -3.79
C PHE A 232 -10.59 1.41 -2.87
N SER A 233 -11.80 1.17 -3.39
CA SER A 233 -12.96 0.72 -2.61
C SER A 233 -12.72 -0.55 -1.79
N ILE A 234 -11.84 -1.46 -2.23
CA ILE A 234 -11.50 -2.70 -1.52
C ILE A 234 -10.30 -2.46 -0.59
N LEU A 235 -9.22 -1.87 -1.12
CA LEU A 235 -7.95 -1.67 -0.39
C LEU A 235 -7.96 -0.45 0.54
N ARG A 236 -9.02 0.37 0.56
CA ARG A 236 -9.14 1.55 1.43
C ARG A 236 -8.96 1.22 2.90
N SER A 237 -9.52 0.10 3.36
CA SER A 237 -9.39 -0.36 4.74
C SER A 237 -7.94 -0.64 5.13
N ARG A 238 -7.10 -1.02 4.16
CA ARG A 238 -5.66 -1.30 4.30
C ARG A 238 -4.78 -0.06 4.08
N LEU A 239 -5.20 0.84 3.21
CA LEU A 239 -4.55 2.13 2.97
C LEU A 239 -4.65 3.08 4.16
N LEU A 240 -5.78 3.06 4.86
CA LEU A 240 -6.08 4.04 5.88
C LEU A 240 -5.11 4.00 7.07
N PRO A 241 -4.75 2.82 7.64
CA PRO A 241 -3.70 2.74 8.66
C PRO A 241 -2.36 3.32 8.20
N LEU A 242 -1.96 3.06 6.95
CA LEU A 242 -0.72 3.60 6.38
C LEU A 242 -0.74 5.13 6.25
N LEU A 243 -1.86 5.68 5.75
CA LEU A 243 -2.04 7.12 5.61
C LEU A 243 -1.99 7.84 6.97
N ARG A 244 -2.63 7.25 7.99
CA ARG A 244 -2.57 7.76 9.37
C ARG A 244 -1.17 7.67 9.96
N HIS A 245 -0.53 6.52 9.81
CA HIS A 245 0.83 6.31 10.27
C HIS A 245 1.74 7.40 9.73
N LEU A 246 1.68 7.62 8.41
CA LEU A 246 2.45 8.65 7.75
C LEU A 246 2.05 10.09 8.14
N ALA A 247 0.78 10.35 8.47
CA ALA A 247 0.35 11.65 9.00
C ALA A 247 0.84 11.91 10.43
N SER A 248 1.02 10.85 11.23
CA SER A 248 1.50 10.96 12.61
C SER A 248 3.02 11.15 12.71
N LYS A 249 3.78 10.73 11.70
CA LYS A 249 5.23 10.84 11.67
C LYS A 249 5.65 12.24 11.22
N LYS A 250 6.53 12.86 12.00
CA LYS A 250 7.19 14.13 11.65
C LYS A 250 8.53 13.84 10.95
N PRO A 251 8.93 14.65 9.96
CA PRO A 251 10.25 14.53 9.36
C PRO A 251 11.33 14.77 10.43
N ARG A 252 12.29 13.84 10.53
CA ARG A 252 13.36 13.89 11.56
C ARG A 252 14.64 14.55 11.05
N THR A 253 14.83 14.58 9.73
CA THR A 253 16.07 15.05 9.08
C THR A 253 15.79 16.31 8.26
N TRP A 254 16.77 17.22 8.15
CA TRP A 254 16.68 18.40 7.28
C TRP A 254 16.36 18.07 5.82
N LYS A 255 16.90 16.96 5.29
CA LYS A 255 16.54 16.44 3.96
C LYS A 255 15.07 16.01 3.87
N GLN A 256 14.55 15.39 4.94
CA GLN A 256 13.14 14.99 5.00
C GLN A 256 12.23 16.20 5.15
N LEU A 257 12.62 17.21 5.94
CA LEU A 257 11.89 18.48 6.05
C LEU A 257 11.86 19.21 4.70
N TRP A 258 12.93 19.10 3.92
CA TRP A 258 13.02 19.62 2.55
C TRP A 258 12.09 18.90 1.56
N GLU A 259 12.02 17.57 1.66
CA GLU A 259 11.18 16.74 0.81
C GLU A 259 9.70 16.75 1.26
N ASP A 260 9.43 17.06 2.53
CA ASP A 260 8.09 17.12 3.11
C ASP A 260 7.37 18.42 2.76
N LYS A 261 6.85 18.49 1.54
CA LYS A 261 5.96 19.56 1.08
C LYS A 261 4.52 19.42 1.58
N ARG A 262 4.20 18.47 2.47
CA ARG A 262 2.83 18.26 2.96
C ARG A 262 2.38 19.37 3.90
N ASP A 263 3.30 19.97 4.63
CA ASP A 263 3.06 21.13 5.49
C ASP A 263 3.72 22.39 4.93
N SER A 264 3.08 22.97 3.92
CA SER A 264 3.51 24.20 3.24
C SER A 264 3.74 25.38 4.21
N ALA A 265 3.08 25.40 5.37
CA ALA A 265 3.21 26.47 6.36
C ALA A 265 4.51 26.35 7.16
N SER A 266 4.84 25.14 7.63
CA SER A 266 6.13 24.87 8.29
C SER A 266 7.32 25.08 7.35
N TRP A 267 7.14 24.75 6.07
CA TRP A 267 8.14 25.02 5.03
C TRP A 267 8.39 26.52 4.79
N LEU A 268 7.32 27.33 4.70
CA LEU A 268 7.45 28.77 4.51
C LEU A 268 8.08 29.46 5.73
N THR A 269 7.67 29.08 6.94
CA THR A 269 8.25 29.66 8.17
C THR A 269 9.73 29.32 8.32
N PHE A 270 10.13 28.10 7.95
CA PHE A 270 11.53 27.69 7.89
C PHE A 270 12.38 28.61 7.00
N TRP A 271 11.94 28.87 5.77
CA TRP A 271 12.64 29.77 4.86
C TRP A 271 12.65 31.23 5.32
N ALA A 272 11.54 31.69 5.88
CA ALA A 272 11.47 33.04 6.44
C ALA A 272 12.53 33.22 7.54
N VAL A 273 12.70 32.24 8.43
CA VAL A 273 13.72 32.29 9.50
C VAL A 273 15.13 32.30 8.92
N ILE A 274 15.44 31.49 7.91
CA ILE A 274 16.77 31.46 7.28
C ILE A 274 17.09 32.80 6.60
N ILE A 275 16.14 33.37 5.85
CA ILE A 275 16.34 34.63 5.12
C ILE A 275 16.48 35.79 6.11
N ILE A 276 15.57 35.91 7.07
CA ILE A 276 15.58 37.00 8.05
C ILE A 276 16.81 36.90 8.96
N GLY A 277 17.12 35.70 9.45
CA GLY A 277 18.29 35.45 10.28
C GLY A 277 19.61 35.68 9.54
N GLY A 278 19.70 35.21 8.28
CA GLY A 278 20.86 35.43 7.42
C GLY A 278 21.10 36.91 7.11
N MET A 279 20.04 37.66 6.78
CA MET A 279 20.13 39.11 6.61
C MET A 279 20.59 39.81 7.88
N GLY A 280 20.06 39.42 9.04
CA GLY A 280 20.47 39.98 10.33
C GLY A 280 21.96 39.76 10.62
N LEU A 281 22.48 38.56 10.34
CA LEU A 281 23.91 38.25 10.52
C LEU A 281 24.81 39.07 9.60
N ILE A 282 24.41 39.26 8.34
CA ILE A 282 25.16 40.08 7.37
C ILE A 282 25.19 41.55 7.80
N LEU A 283 24.05 42.08 8.24
CA LEU A 283 23.96 43.46 8.75
C LEU A 283 24.83 43.66 10.00
N ALA A 284 24.83 42.69 10.92
CA ALA A 284 25.68 42.73 12.11
C ALA A 284 27.17 42.71 11.74
N MET A 285 27.58 41.85 10.81
CA MET A 285 28.94 41.81 10.27
C MET A 285 29.36 43.16 9.68
N LEU A 286 28.51 43.75 8.84
CA LEU A 286 28.74 45.08 8.24
C LEU A 286 28.91 46.16 9.31
N GLN A 287 28.06 46.17 10.33
CA GLN A 287 28.18 47.11 11.44
C GLN A 287 29.50 46.96 12.19
N THR A 288 29.93 45.73 12.50
CA THR A 288 31.22 45.50 13.15
C THR A 288 32.40 45.95 12.28
N VAL A 289 32.37 45.70 10.97
CA VAL A 289 33.44 46.15 10.06
C VAL A 289 33.50 47.68 10.01
N LEU A 290 32.35 48.35 9.89
CA LEU A 290 32.28 49.81 9.91
C LEU A 290 32.81 50.40 11.22
N GLN A 291 32.50 49.79 12.36
CA GLN A 291 33.04 50.21 13.67
C GLN A 291 34.56 50.04 13.75
N ILE A 292 35.11 48.94 13.25
CA ILE A 292 36.56 48.71 13.23
C ILE A 292 37.26 49.78 12.36
N VAL A 293 36.70 50.08 11.18
CA VAL A 293 37.25 51.12 10.30
C VAL A 293 37.22 52.49 10.98
N GLN A 294 36.13 52.83 11.67
CA GLN A 294 36.03 54.09 12.42
C GLN A 294 37.07 54.20 13.54
N VAL A 295 37.37 53.11 14.24
CA VAL A 295 38.40 53.10 15.29
C VAL A 295 39.81 53.24 14.73
N ILE A 296 40.10 52.70 13.55
CA ILE A 296 41.43 52.80 12.91
C ILE A 296 41.67 54.19 12.32
N GLN A 297 40.61 54.88 11.88
CA GLN A 297 40.70 56.22 11.30
C GLN A 297 40.75 57.35 12.34
N HIS A 298 40.61 57.03 13.63
CA HIS A 298 40.60 57.98 14.73
C HIS A 298 41.88 57.89 15.58
#